data_AF-A0A1S8WWK2-F1
#
_entry.id   AF-A0A1S8WWK2-F1
#
_cell.length_a   1.000
_cell.length_b   1.000
_cell.length_c   1.000
_cell.angle_alpha   90.00
_cell.angle_beta   90.00
_cell.angle_gamma   90.00
#
_symmetry.space_group_name_H-M   'P 1'
#
loop_
_entity.id
_entity.type
_entity.pdbx_description
1 polymer ?
#
loop_
_entity_poly.entity_id
_entity_poly.type
_entity_poly.pdbx_seq_one_letter_code
_entity_poly.pdbx_strand_id
1 'polypeptide(L)'
;SSDSFVVSVSITPCNILPCVLIQGKPYTIEITFIASAHIQSEDALIQVVYGDVIKTFRMRGSAKYQHLDPPSPIRPGGTYKYSHTSAISHSLP
;
A
#
# COMPACT_ATOMS: atom_id res chain seq x y z
N SER A 1 12.78 -1.27 6.16
CA SER A 1 12.90 -0.34 7.30
C SER A 1 12.80 -1.16 8.58
N SER A 2 13.56 -0.82 9.63
CA SER A 2 13.46 -1.41 10.97
C SER A 2 12.41 -0.73 11.85
N ASP A 3 11.78 0.33 11.36
CA ASP A 3 10.89 1.21 12.13
C ASP A 3 9.43 0.72 12.16
N SER A 4 9.12 -0.34 11.42
CA SER A 4 7.84 -1.02 11.44
C SER A 4 7.96 -2.49 11.05
N PHE A 5 6.96 -3.28 11.43
CA PHE A 5 6.80 -4.66 11.00
C PHE A 5 5.39 -4.88 10.43
N VAL A 6 5.31 -5.56 9.29
CA VAL A 6 4.05 -5.85 8.60
C VAL A 6 3.38 -7.03 9.29
N VAL A 7 2.11 -6.86 9.63
CA VAL A 7 1.25 -7.89 10.23
C VAL A 7 0.42 -8.60 9.17
N SER A 8 -0.15 -7.84 8.22
CA SER A 8 -0.97 -8.41 7.15
C SER A 8 -1.00 -7.53 5.92
N VAL A 9 -1.26 -8.17 4.77
CA VAL A 9 -1.51 -7.52 3.50
C VAL A 9 -2.77 -8.15 2.89
N SER A 10 -3.72 -7.32 2.47
CA SER A 10 -4.88 -7.74 1.70
C SER A 10 -5.01 -6.90 0.44
N ILE A 11 -5.53 -7.53 -0.62
CA ILE A 11 -5.78 -6.87 -1.91
C ILE A 11 -7.22 -7.17 -2.30
N THR A 12 -8.05 -6.15 -2.47
CA THR A 12 -9.43 -6.28 -2.93
C THR A 12 -9.49 -5.94 -4.42
N PRO A 13 -10.17 -6.74 -5.28
CA PRO A 13 -11.14 -7.80 -4.94
C PRO A 13 -10.54 -9.23 -4.85
N CYS A 14 -9.24 -9.39 -4.62
CA CYS A 14 -8.63 -10.71 -4.62
C CYS A 14 -9.00 -11.52 -3.37
N ASN A 15 -9.75 -12.59 -3.57
CA ASN A 15 -10.10 -13.59 -2.57
C ASN A 15 -9.46 -14.97 -2.82
N ILE A 16 -8.74 -15.12 -3.94
CA ILE A 16 -8.06 -16.36 -4.36
C ILE A 16 -6.64 -16.05 -4.86
N LEU A 17 -5.78 -17.09 -4.85
CA LEU A 17 -4.44 -17.03 -5.41
C LEU A 17 -4.36 -17.88 -6.71
N PRO A 18 -3.73 -17.38 -7.78
CA PRO A 18 -3.09 -16.07 -7.90
C PRO A 18 -4.11 -14.92 -7.91
N CYS A 19 -3.73 -13.78 -7.33
CA CYS A 19 -4.54 -12.56 -7.36
C CYS A 19 -4.46 -11.93 -8.75
N VAL A 20 -5.60 -11.88 -9.46
CA VAL A 20 -5.70 -11.30 -10.80
C VAL A 20 -6.24 -9.89 -10.69
N LEU A 21 -5.42 -8.92 -11.09
CA LEU A 21 -5.81 -7.51 -11.20
C LEU A 21 -6.06 -7.17 -12.67
N ILE A 22 -7.11 -6.40 -12.93
CA ILE A 22 -7.54 -6.05 -14.29
C ILE A 22 -7.17 -4.59 -14.55
N GLN A 23 -6.57 -4.33 -15.71
CA GLN A 23 -6.23 -2.97 -16.15
C GLN A 23 -7.47 -2.05 -16.15
N GLY A 24 -7.29 -0.82 -15.68
CA GLY A 24 -8.37 0.16 -15.56
C GLY A 24 -9.43 -0.17 -14.49
N LYS A 25 -9.40 -1.35 -13.87
CA LYS A 25 -10.28 -1.67 -12.74
C LYS A 25 -9.63 -1.24 -11.43
N PRO A 26 -10.45 -0.70 -10.49
CA PRO A 26 -9.94 -0.33 -9.19
C PRO A 26 -9.54 -1.57 -8.40
N TYR A 27 -8.44 -1.46 -7.68
CA TYR A 27 -8.02 -2.40 -6.65
C TYR A 27 -7.66 -1.63 -5.39
N THR A 28 -7.83 -2.25 -4.23
CA THR A 28 -7.48 -1.65 -2.94
C THR A 28 -6.42 -2.51 -2.28
N ILE A 29 -5.31 -1.90 -1.88
CA ILE A 29 -4.32 -2.53 -1.02
C ILE A 29 -4.57 -2.06 0.39
N GLU A 30 -4.67 -3.00 1.33
CA GLU A 30 -4.59 -2.71 2.75
C GLU A 30 -3.36 -3.38 3.36
N ILE A 31 -2.62 -2.62 4.18
CA ILE A 31 -1.43 -3.09 4.88
C ILE A 31 -1.64 -2.78 6.36
N THR A 32 -1.66 -3.81 7.19
CA THR A 32 -1.61 -3.63 8.64
C THR A 32 -0.18 -3.80 9.08
N PHE A 33 0.34 -2.83 9.83
CA PHE A 33 1.69 -2.86 10.36
C PHE A 33 1.70 -2.31 11.79
N ILE A 34 2.74 -2.65 12.53
CA ILE A 34 3.00 -2.08 13.85
C ILE A 34 4.29 -1.28 13.76
N ALA A 35 4.26 -0.06 14.27
CA ALA A 35 5.43 0.80 14.30
C ALA A 35 6.31 0.47 15.50
N SER A 36 7.61 0.32 15.29
CA SER A 36 8.63 0.19 16.35
C SER A 36 9.31 1.53 16.67
N ALA A 37 9.15 2.53 15.80
CA ALA A 37 9.66 3.89 16.00
C ALA A 37 8.62 4.96 15.64
N HIS A 38 8.98 6.23 15.85
CA HIS A 38 8.19 7.34 15.34
C HIS A 38 8.39 7.48 13.83
N ILE A 39 7.31 7.44 13.05
CA ILE A 39 7.37 7.50 11.59
C ILE A 39 6.61 8.74 11.11
N GLN A 40 7.27 9.57 10.30
CA GLN A 40 6.57 10.55 9.49
C GLN A 40 6.04 9.83 8.25
N SER A 41 4.72 9.72 8.13
CA SER A 41 4.11 9.05 6.98
C SER A 41 4.41 9.84 5.71
N GLU A 42 5.15 9.22 4.80
CA GLU A 42 5.29 9.66 3.41
C GLU A 42 4.23 8.99 2.51
N ASP A 43 4.35 9.18 1.19
CA ASP A 43 3.58 8.46 0.18
C ASP A 43 3.97 6.97 0.16
N ALA A 44 3.00 6.10 -0.09
CA ALA A 44 3.31 4.69 -0.33
C ALA A 44 3.83 4.47 -1.76
N LEU A 45 4.80 3.58 -1.89
CA LEU A 45 5.38 3.16 -3.17
C LEU A 45 4.94 1.73 -3.48
N ILE A 46 4.36 1.53 -4.66
CA ILE A 46 4.15 0.20 -5.22
C ILE A 46 5.27 -0.07 -6.21
N GLN A 47 5.88 -1.25 -6.11
CA GLN A 47 6.77 -1.78 -7.13
C GLN A 47 6.07 -2.93 -7.85
N VAL A 48 5.95 -2.81 -9.17
CA VAL A 48 5.42 -3.84 -10.05
C VAL A 48 6.59 -4.50 -10.76
N VAL A 49 6.62 -5.83 -10.71
CA VAL A 49 7.61 -6.65 -11.41
C VAL A 49 6.89 -7.45 -12.49
N TYR A 50 7.27 -7.26 -13.74
CA TYR A 50 6.73 -7.96 -14.91
C TYR A 50 7.88 -8.49 -15.75
N GLY A 51 8.13 -9.81 -15.68
CA GLY A 51 9.37 -10.39 -16.20
C GLY A 51 10.59 -9.72 -15.56
N ASP A 52 11.49 -9.20 -16.39
CA ASP A 52 12.68 -8.45 -15.95
C ASP A 52 12.43 -6.94 -15.76
N VAL A 53 11.20 -6.47 -16.00
CA VAL A 53 10.85 -5.05 -15.91
C VAL A 53 10.33 -4.72 -14.52
N ILE A 54 11.01 -3.79 -13.85
CA ILE A 54 10.57 -3.20 -12.59
C ILE A 54 10.03 -1.79 -12.84
N LYS A 55 8.77 -1.53 -12.45
CA LYS A 55 8.20 -0.17 -12.45
C LYS A 55 7.73 0.21 -11.05
N THR A 56 8.05 1.42 -10.63
CA THR A 56 7.62 1.98 -9.34
C THR A 56 6.53 3.02 -9.57
N PHE A 57 5.40 2.87 -8.86
CA PHE A 57 4.28 3.80 -8.85
C PHE A 57 4.18 4.44 -7.48
N ARG A 58 4.10 5.78 -7.46
CA ARG A 58 3.71 6.51 -6.26
C ARG A 58 2.20 6.41 -6.12
N MET A 59 1.73 5.79 -5.04
CA MET A 59 0.33 5.89 -4.63
C MET A 59 0.13 7.29 -4.06
N ARG A 60 -0.13 8.26 -4.94
CA ARG A 60 -0.42 9.63 -4.53
C ARG A 60 -1.76 9.64 -3.83
N GLY A 61 -1.76 9.84 -2.51
CA GLY A 61 -2.97 10.24 -1.80
C GLY A 61 -3.32 11.68 -2.15
N SER A 62 -4.60 11.97 -2.35
CA SER A 62 -5.09 13.34 -2.58
C SER A 62 -4.89 14.26 -1.35
N ALA A 63 -4.62 13.68 -0.18
CA ALA A 63 -4.24 14.40 1.02
C ALA A 63 -3.26 13.57 1.87
N LYS A 64 -2.27 14.25 2.47
CA LYS A 64 -1.38 13.64 3.46
C LYS A 64 -2.24 13.01 4.57
N TYR A 65 -2.03 11.72 4.83
CA TYR A 65 -2.60 10.95 5.95
C TYR A 65 -4.04 10.43 5.86
N GLN A 66 -4.79 10.63 4.76
CA GLN A 66 -6.16 10.07 4.64
C GLN A 66 -6.19 8.53 4.51
N HIS A 67 -5.04 7.92 4.23
CA HIS A 67 -4.94 6.49 3.99
C HIS A 67 -4.53 5.69 5.22
N LEU A 68 -4.29 6.33 6.38
CA LEU A 68 -3.86 5.67 7.60
C LEU A 68 -4.94 5.74 8.68
N ASP A 69 -5.19 4.59 9.29
CA ASP A 69 -6.04 4.45 10.46
C ASP A 69 -5.28 3.73 11.59
N PRO A 70 -5.03 4.38 12.75
CA PRO A 70 -5.34 5.76 13.05
C PRO A 70 -4.48 6.76 12.23
N PRO A 71 -4.91 8.02 12.07
CA PRO A 71 -4.16 9.02 11.33
C PRO A 71 -2.84 9.37 12.04
N SER A 72 -1.92 9.97 11.28
CA SER A 72 -0.61 10.40 11.79
C SER A 72 -0.71 11.38 12.97
N PRO A 73 0.30 11.47 13.85
CA PRO A 73 1.62 10.83 13.76
C PRO A 73 1.61 9.33 14.09
N ILE A 74 2.44 8.57 13.39
CA ILE A 74 2.67 7.15 13.68
C ILE A 74 3.62 7.06 14.89
N ARG A 75 3.18 6.38 15.95
CA ARG A 75 3.89 6.27 17.23
C ARG A 75 4.36 4.83 17.46
N PRO A 76 5.50 4.64 18.14
CA PRO A 76 6.00 3.32 18.46
C PRO A 76 5.00 2.54 19.31
N GLY A 77 4.88 1.24 19.05
CA GLY A 77 3.93 0.32 19.68
C GLY A 77 2.51 0.38 19.10
N GLY A 78 2.19 1.35 18.24
CA GLY A 78 0.87 1.47 17.64
C GLY A 78 0.68 0.54 16.44
N THR A 79 -0.53 0.00 16.31
CA THR A 79 -0.99 -0.74 15.12
C THR A 79 -1.69 0.21 14.17
N TYR A 80 -1.30 0.19 12.91
CA TYR A 80 -1.80 1.08 11.86
C TYR A 80 -2.24 0.27 10.66
N LYS A 81 -3.34 0.70 10.04
CA LYS A 81 -3.81 0.19 8.76
C LYS A 81 -3.65 1.27 7.70
N TYR A 82 -2.83 0.98 6.70
CA TYR A 82 -2.79 1.74 5.46
C TYR A 82 -3.82 1.17 4.48
N SER A 83 -4.64 2.00 3.84
CA SER A 83 -5.61 1.59 2.83
C SER A 83 -5.63 2.58 1.66
N HIS A 84 -5.37 2.09 0.46
CA HIS A 84 -5.37 2.92 -0.75
C HIS A 84 -5.96 2.18 -1.94
N THR A 85 -6.85 2.88 -2.65
CA THR A 85 -7.48 2.40 -3.88
C THR A 85 -6.82 3.04 -5.08
N SER A 86 -6.35 2.24 -6.01
CA SER A 86 -5.75 2.68 -7.27
C SER A 86 -6.25 1.84 -8.44
N ALA A 87 -5.79 2.14 -9.65
CA ALA A 87 -6.09 1.35 -10.85
C ALA A 87 -4.79 1.10 -11.62
N ILE A 88 -4.64 -0.11 -12.17
CA ILE A 88 -3.50 -0.43 -13.03
C ILE A 88 -3.62 0.38 -14.31
N SER A 89 -2.59 1.18 -14.61
CA SER A 89 -2.53 1.96 -15.84
C SER A 89 -2.58 1.05 -17.06
N HIS A 90 -3.34 1.43 -18.09
CA HIS A 90 -3.34 0.77 -19.41
C HIS A 90 -1.97 0.83 -20.11
N SER A 91 -1.05 1.67 -19.63
CA SER A 91 0.32 1.78 -20.14
C SER A 91 1.29 0.77 -19.51
N LEU A 92 0.82 -0.07 -18.58
CA LEU A 92 1.53 -1.26 -18.16
C LEU A 92 1.29 -2.35 -19.22
N PRO A 93 2.36 -2.97 -19.77
CA PRO A 93 2.23 -4.05 -20.75
C PRO A 93 1.49 -5.26 -20.15
#